data_AF-A0AAW9L0D4-F1
#
_entry.id   AF-A0AAW9L0D4-F1
#
_cell.length_a   1.000
_cell.length_b   1.000
_cell.length_c   1.000
_cell.angle_alpha   90.00
_cell.angle_beta   90.00
_cell.angle_gamma   90.00
#
_symmetry.space_group_name_H-M   'P 1'
#
loop_
_entity.id
_entity.type
_entity.pdbx_description
1 polymer ?
#
loop_
_entity_poly.entity_id
_entity_poly.type
_entity_poly.pdbx_seq_one_letter_code
_entity_poly.pdbx_strand_id
1 'polypeptide(L)'
;MALASASVGPTLSLATVNDATVATAVALAVTASFPFFLYGAWIMIDNDPITWGILTHHLKFILTGLTLTTVPMVGWMIPRLTDQLGGFAVLHALLGLQAYAMLAFGFTGIVRVFRAKWEHDLYHDYDEDVLLDAIGGETMSHWRKRIRIGVFGYVIFWLLAYVAGMVRYLFRYVLG
;
A
#
# COMPACT_ATOMS: atom_id res chain seq x y z
N MET A 1 -28.63 4.12 61.16
CA MET A 1 -27.21 3.84 60.83
C MET A 1 -27.17 3.36 59.38
N ALA A 2 -27.19 4.32 58.44
CA ALA A 2 -26.10 4.66 57.50
C ALA A 2 -25.94 3.59 56.37
N LEU A 3 -26.43 3.88 55.15
CA LEU A 3 -25.68 4.30 53.94
C LEU A 3 -24.57 3.27 53.55
N ALA A 4 -24.51 2.70 52.34
CA ALA A 4 -24.49 3.41 51.08
C ALA A 4 -24.87 2.53 49.86
N SER A 5 -25.56 3.18 48.94
CA SER A 5 -25.66 2.88 47.51
C SER A 5 -24.27 2.79 46.87
N ALA A 6 -23.91 1.64 46.32
CA ALA A 6 -22.89 1.56 45.29
C ALA A 6 -23.61 1.59 43.94
N SER A 7 -23.77 2.80 43.40
CA SER A 7 -24.02 3.02 41.99
C SER A 7 -22.93 2.31 41.20
N VAL A 8 -23.27 1.22 40.53
CA VAL A 8 -22.48 0.75 39.39
C VAL A 8 -22.64 1.84 38.33
N GLY A 9 -21.72 2.81 38.36
CA GLY A 9 -21.59 3.80 37.31
C GLY A 9 -21.46 3.08 35.97
N PRO A 10 -21.87 3.70 34.86
CA PRO A 10 -21.69 3.11 33.55
C PRO A 10 -20.19 2.90 33.40
N THR A 11 -19.76 1.64 33.51
CA THR A 11 -18.53 1.23 32.84
C THR A 11 -18.78 1.67 31.42
N LEU A 12 -17.98 2.63 30.97
CA LEU A 12 -17.88 2.98 29.57
C LEU A 12 -17.47 1.69 28.87
N SER A 13 -18.46 0.87 28.54
CA SER A 13 -18.45 0.01 27.38
C SER A 13 -18.26 0.99 26.24
N LEU A 14 -17.00 1.36 25.99
CA LEU A 14 -16.54 1.67 24.66
C LEU A 14 -17.06 0.50 23.86
N ALA A 15 -18.19 0.71 23.18
CA ALA A 15 -18.93 -0.32 22.48
C ALA A 15 -17.91 -1.21 21.81
N THR A 16 -17.77 -2.45 22.29
CA THR A 16 -16.75 -3.36 21.80
C THR A 16 -17.07 -3.55 20.33
N VAL A 17 -16.32 -2.86 19.46
CA VAL A 17 -16.54 -2.97 18.02
C VAL A 17 -16.38 -4.44 17.71
N ASN A 18 -17.46 -5.05 17.22
CA ASN A 18 -17.46 -6.46 16.87
C ASN A 18 -16.29 -6.70 15.91
N ASP A 19 -15.50 -7.76 16.14
CA ASP A 19 -14.33 -8.11 15.31
C ASP A 19 -14.73 -8.22 13.83
N ALA A 20 -15.96 -8.69 13.55
CA ALA A 20 -16.54 -8.72 12.21
C ALA A 20 -16.73 -7.32 11.58
N THR A 21 -17.10 -6.31 12.39
CA THR A 21 -17.22 -4.92 11.93
C THR A 21 -15.86 -4.37 11.54
N VAL A 22 -14.83 -4.60 12.36
CA VAL A 22 -13.47 -4.15 12.02
C VAL A 22 -12.95 -4.89 10.78
N ALA A 23 -13.14 -6.22 10.71
CA ALA A 23 -12.75 -7.01 9.55
C ALA A 23 -13.42 -6.52 8.25
N THR A 24 -14.70 -6.15 8.32
CA THR A 24 -15.43 -5.57 7.18
C THR A 24 -14.87 -4.20 6.78
N ALA A 25 -14.58 -3.32 7.76
CA ALA A 25 -13.95 -2.04 7.48
C ALA A 25 -12.56 -2.19 6.84
N VAL A 26 -11.77 -3.15 7.30
CA VAL A 26 -10.46 -3.50 6.71
C VAL A 26 -10.64 -4.00 5.27
N ALA A 27 -11.57 -4.94 5.03
CA ALA A 27 -11.84 -5.47 3.70
C ALA A 27 -12.28 -4.37 2.71
N LEU A 28 -13.13 -3.45 3.16
CA LEU A 28 -13.56 -2.29 2.36
C LEU A 28 -12.41 -1.32 2.09
N ALA A 29 -11.60 -1.00 3.10
CA ALA A 29 -10.45 -0.11 2.94
C ALA A 29 -9.44 -0.66 1.92
N VAL A 30 -9.07 -1.94 2.04
CA VAL A 30 -8.15 -2.59 1.10
C VAL A 30 -8.79 -2.70 -0.29
N THR A 31 -10.08 -3.04 -0.40
CA THR A 31 -10.77 -3.04 -1.71
C THR A 31 -10.74 -1.66 -2.35
N ALA A 32 -11.00 -0.61 -1.57
CA ALA A 32 -11.01 0.77 -2.03
C ALA A 32 -9.62 1.27 -2.47
N SER A 33 -8.51 0.63 -2.05
CA SER A 33 -7.17 1.04 -2.49
C SER A 33 -6.87 0.68 -3.95
N PHE A 34 -7.56 -0.32 -4.51
CA PHE A 34 -7.33 -0.80 -5.88
C PHE A 34 -7.45 0.28 -6.97
N PRO A 35 -8.54 1.08 -7.06
CA PRO A 35 -8.65 2.12 -8.09
C PRO A 35 -7.54 3.17 -7.99
N PHE A 36 -7.03 3.46 -6.79
CA PHE A 36 -5.92 4.40 -6.62
C PHE A 36 -4.61 3.85 -7.21
N PHE A 37 -4.35 2.55 -7.10
CA PHE A 37 -3.19 1.92 -7.72
C PHE A 37 -3.30 1.88 -9.24
N LEU A 38 -4.49 1.55 -9.79
CA LEU A 38 -4.71 1.57 -11.22
C LEU A 38 -4.55 2.98 -11.81
N TYR A 39 -5.20 3.97 -11.21
CA TYR A 39 -5.14 5.34 -11.69
C TYR A 39 -3.73 5.94 -11.52
N GLY A 40 -3.09 5.69 -10.37
CA GLY A 40 -1.71 6.10 -10.13
C GLY A 40 -0.74 5.50 -11.15
N ALA A 41 -0.89 4.21 -11.51
CA ALA A 41 -0.07 3.59 -12.55
C ALA A 41 -0.37 4.15 -13.94
N TRP A 42 -1.65 4.36 -14.27
CA TRP A 42 -2.08 4.92 -15.55
C TRP A 42 -1.48 6.31 -15.81
N ILE A 43 -1.54 7.23 -14.83
CA ILE A 43 -0.94 8.57 -14.95
C ILE A 43 0.54 8.48 -15.34
N MET A 44 1.29 7.52 -14.78
CA MET A 44 2.71 7.42 -15.06
C MET A 44 3.07 6.81 -16.41
N ILE A 45 2.16 6.01 -16.98
CA ILE A 45 2.35 5.38 -18.29
C ILE A 45 1.95 6.36 -19.40
N ASP A 46 0.89 7.12 -19.18
CA ASP A 46 0.29 8.01 -20.18
C ASP A 46 1.08 9.32 -20.37
N ASN A 47 1.96 9.65 -19.41
CA ASN A 47 2.68 10.92 -19.42
C ASN A 47 4.20 10.73 -19.55
N ASP A 48 4.75 11.21 -20.67
CA ASP A 48 6.19 11.32 -20.92
C ASP A 48 6.46 12.64 -21.68
N PRO A 49 7.19 13.63 -21.12
CA PRO A 49 7.96 13.58 -19.88
C PRO A 49 7.13 13.79 -18.61
N ILE A 50 7.63 13.24 -17.50
CA ILE A 50 7.03 13.39 -16.17
C ILE A 50 7.42 14.74 -15.56
N THR A 51 6.49 15.69 -15.50
CA THR A 51 6.66 16.99 -14.84
C THR A 51 6.37 16.92 -13.33
N TRP A 52 6.70 17.97 -12.58
CA TRP A 52 6.39 18.06 -11.14
C TRP A 52 4.88 17.95 -10.85
N GLY A 53 4.04 18.59 -11.67
CA GLY A 53 2.59 18.53 -11.54
C GLY A 53 2.06 17.10 -11.68
N ILE A 54 2.58 16.35 -12.64
CA ILE A 54 2.20 14.95 -12.89
C ILE A 54 2.70 14.05 -11.75
N LEU A 55 3.95 14.22 -11.31
CA LEU A 55 4.51 13.46 -10.18
C LEU A 55 3.71 13.69 -8.89
N THR A 56 3.44 14.95 -8.54
CA THR A 56 2.68 15.27 -7.32
C THR A 56 1.24 14.79 -7.41
N HIS A 57 0.62 14.82 -8.59
CA HIS A 57 -0.70 14.24 -8.81
C HIS A 57 -0.69 12.72 -8.61
N HIS A 58 0.25 12.00 -9.23
CA HIS A 58 0.47 10.57 -9.03
C HIS A 58 0.64 10.20 -7.55
N LEU A 59 1.48 10.95 -6.83
CA LEU A 59 1.76 10.70 -5.41
C LEU A 59 0.49 10.80 -4.55
N LYS A 60 -0.44 11.72 -4.85
CA LYS A 60 -1.71 11.79 -4.12
C LYS A 60 -2.48 10.47 -4.20
N PHE A 61 -2.60 9.89 -5.39
CA PHE A 61 -3.32 8.62 -5.54
C PHE A 61 -2.56 7.45 -4.94
N ILE A 62 -1.27 7.28 -5.25
CA ILE A 62 -0.49 6.15 -4.71
C ILE A 62 -0.41 6.22 -3.19
N LEU A 63 -0.18 7.39 -2.59
CA LEU A 63 -0.15 7.52 -1.14
C LEU A 63 -1.52 7.22 -0.53
N THR A 64 -2.63 7.69 -1.10
CA THR A 64 -3.97 7.31 -0.62
C THR A 64 -4.21 5.80 -0.69
N GLY A 65 -3.88 5.16 -1.81
CA GLY A 65 -3.99 3.71 -1.95
C GLY A 65 -3.10 2.98 -0.93
N LEU A 66 -1.85 3.41 -0.77
CA LEU A 66 -0.92 2.85 0.21
C LEU A 66 -1.42 3.02 1.64
N THR A 67 -1.98 4.17 2.01
CA THR A 67 -2.56 4.39 3.33
C THR A 67 -3.72 3.43 3.59
N LEU A 68 -4.64 3.29 2.62
CA LEU A 68 -5.81 2.41 2.71
C LEU A 68 -5.45 0.93 2.87
N THR A 69 -4.28 0.49 2.41
CA THR A 69 -3.81 -0.89 2.65
C THR A 69 -2.85 -1.02 3.83
N THR A 70 -1.94 -0.07 4.03
CA THR A 70 -0.86 -0.17 5.01
C THR A 70 -1.38 0.08 6.41
N VAL A 71 -2.28 1.05 6.62
CA VAL A 71 -2.81 1.35 7.95
C VAL A 71 -3.61 0.18 8.52
N PRO A 72 -4.56 -0.44 7.79
CA PRO A 72 -5.21 -1.67 8.26
C PRO A 72 -4.21 -2.81 8.51
N MET A 73 -3.21 -2.94 7.64
CA MET A 73 -2.22 -4.00 7.75
C MET A 73 -1.39 -3.85 9.03
N VAL A 74 -0.79 -2.68 9.30
CA VAL A 74 0.03 -2.47 10.50
C VAL A 74 -0.80 -2.35 11.78
N GLY A 75 -1.98 -1.73 11.70
CA GLY A 75 -2.82 -1.43 12.86
C GLY A 75 -3.73 -2.58 13.30
N TRP A 76 -4.04 -3.51 12.41
CA TRP A 76 -5.01 -4.58 12.71
C TRP A 76 -4.54 -5.98 12.32
N MET A 77 -3.93 -6.15 11.15
CA MET A 77 -3.56 -7.48 10.62
C MET A 77 -2.27 -8.03 11.24
N ILE A 78 -1.18 -7.24 11.25
CA ILE A 78 0.11 -7.64 11.82
C ILE A 78 -0.01 -8.02 13.30
N PRO A 79 -0.68 -7.23 14.18
CA PRO A 79 -0.78 -7.57 15.60
C PRO A 79 -1.49 -8.90 15.86
N ARG A 80 -2.35 -9.34 14.92
CA ARG A 80 -3.10 -10.59 15.00
C ARG A 80 -2.43 -11.74 14.26
N LEU A 81 -1.25 -11.54 13.68
CA LEU A 81 -0.63 -12.50 12.79
C LEU A 81 -0.34 -13.82 13.51
N THR A 82 0.21 -13.76 14.73
CA THR A 82 0.59 -14.93 15.54
C THR A 82 -0.60 -15.80 15.94
N ASP A 83 -1.74 -15.18 16.24
CA ASP A 83 -2.98 -15.88 16.64
C ASP A 83 -3.66 -16.57 15.44
N GLN A 84 -3.14 -16.31 14.24
CA GLN A 84 -3.76 -16.63 12.97
C GLN A 84 -2.83 -17.43 12.06
N LEU A 85 -1.67 -17.90 12.54
CA LEU A 85 -0.72 -18.71 11.77
C LEU A 85 -1.26 -20.13 11.54
N GLY A 86 -2.17 -20.28 10.57
CA GLY A 86 -2.68 -21.57 10.13
C GLY A 86 -3.27 -21.51 8.72
N GLY A 87 -2.99 -22.55 7.91
CA GLY A 87 -3.56 -22.71 6.57
C GLY A 87 -3.40 -21.49 5.66
N PHE A 88 -4.52 -21.00 5.13
CA PHE A 88 -4.58 -19.90 4.15
C PHE A 88 -4.05 -18.55 4.66
N ALA A 89 -3.98 -18.37 5.99
CA ALA A 89 -3.44 -17.16 6.59
C ALA A 89 -1.95 -16.97 6.30
N VAL A 90 -1.18 -18.07 6.26
CA VAL A 90 0.26 -18.03 5.96
C VAL A 90 0.46 -17.62 4.51
N LEU A 91 -0.33 -18.16 3.58
CA LEU A 91 -0.28 -17.76 2.17
C LEU A 91 -0.57 -16.27 2.00
N HIS A 92 -1.64 -15.76 2.63
CA HIS A 92 -1.97 -14.33 2.60
C HIS A 92 -0.81 -13.49 3.16
N ALA A 93 -0.23 -13.87 4.30
CA ALA A 93 0.89 -13.14 4.90
C ALA A 93 2.13 -13.13 4.01
N LEU A 94 2.49 -14.26 3.39
CA LEU A 94 3.62 -14.37 2.48
C LEU A 94 3.41 -13.52 1.22
N LEU A 95 2.22 -13.56 0.62
CA LEU A 95 1.88 -12.75 -0.54
C LEU A 95 1.93 -11.24 -0.21
N GLY A 96 1.40 -10.86 0.96
CA GLY A 96 1.46 -9.48 1.45
C GLY A 96 2.89 -9.02 1.65
N LEU A 97 3.72 -9.81 2.36
CA LEU A 97 5.14 -9.51 2.57
C LEU A 97 5.87 -9.37 1.23
N GLN A 98 5.62 -10.28 0.29
CA GLN A 98 6.24 -10.25 -1.02
C GLN A 98 5.82 -9.00 -1.81
N ALA A 99 4.58 -8.54 -1.69
CA ALA A 99 4.15 -7.28 -2.29
C ALA A 99 5.02 -6.12 -1.78
N TYR A 100 5.16 -5.95 -0.46
CA TYR A 100 6.00 -4.88 0.12
C TYR A 100 7.49 -5.04 -0.23
N ALA A 101 7.99 -6.27 -0.37
CA ALA A 101 9.34 -6.51 -0.87
C ALA A 101 9.52 -6.00 -2.31
N MET A 102 8.55 -6.26 -3.20
CA MET A 102 8.56 -5.74 -4.57
C MET A 102 8.44 -4.21 -4.60
N LEU A 103 7.63 -3.62 -3.72
CA LEU A 103 7.53 -2.17 -3.58
C LEU A 103 8.85 -1.55 -3.13
N ALA A 104 9.50 -2.13 -2.12
CA ALA A 104 10.82 -1.70 -1.65
C ALA A 104 11.87 -1.83 -2.76
N PHE A 105 11.85 -2.92 -3.52
CA PHE A 105 12.71 -3.10 -4.68
C PHE A 105 12.50 -2.00 -5.73
N GLY A 106 11.26 -1.69 -6.09
CA GLY A 106 10.93 -0.60 -7.01
C GLY A 106 11.38 0.76 -6.49
N PHE A 107 11.22 1.01 -5.18
CA PHE A 107 11.61 2.25 -4.51
C PHE A 107 13.11 2.56 -4.66
N THR A 108 13.97 1.54 -4.67
CA THR A 108 15.41 1.74 -4.92
C THR A 108 15.70 2.42 -6.26
N GLY A 109 14.92 2.12 -7.30
CA GLY A 109 15.01 2.79 -8.59
C GLY A 109 14.36 4.18 -8.58
N ILE A 110 13.21 4.31 -7.92
CA ILE A 110 12.48 5.58 -7.81
C ILE A 110 13.38 6.66 -7.19
N VAL A 111 14.01 6.37 -6.06
CA VAL A 111 14.89 7.33 -5.35
C VAL A 111 16.02 7.82 -6.25
N ARG A 112 16.61 6.92 -7.04
CA ARG A 112 17.76 7.26 -7.90
C ARG A 112 17.36 8.14 -9.08
N VAL A 113 16.28 7.79 -9.77
CA VAL A 113 15.73 8.61 -10.87
C VAL A 113 15.22 9.95 -10.35
N PHE A 114 14.53 9.95 -9.21
CA PHE A 114 14.02 11.18 -8.59
C PHE A 114 15.16 12.13 -8.24
N ARG A 115 16.21 11.63 -7.58
CA ARG A 115 17.35 12.43 -7.16
C ARG A 115 18.06 13.08 -8.34
N ALA A 116 18.31 12.33 -9.41
CA ALA A 116 18.92 12.89 -10.61
C ALA A 116 18.04 13.96 -11.28
N LYS A 117 16.73 13.72 -11.40
CA LYS A 117 15.80 14.73 -11.93
C LYS A 117 15.71 15.98 -11.06
N TRP A 118 15.85 15.82 -9.75
CA TRP A 118 15.83 16.92 -8.80
C TRP A 118 17.13 17.74 -8.83
N GLU A 119 18.29 17.09 -8.86
CA GLU A 119 19.61 17.74 -8.88
C GLU A 119 19.84 18.59 -10.14
N HIS A 120 19.19 18.23 -11.25
CA HIS A 120 19.31 18.92 -12.55
C HIS A 120 18.04 19.70 -12.95
N ASP A 121 17.09 19.90 -12.04
CA ASP A 121 15.80 20.60 -12.26
C ASP A 121 14.98 20.10 -13.47
N LEU A 122 15.13 18.83 -13.83
CA LEU A 122 14.50 18.18 -15.00
C LEU A 122 13.00 17.91 -14.82
N TYR A 123 12.40 18.42 -13.75
CA TYR A 123 10.94 18.43 -13.56
C TYR A 123 10.29 19.73 -14.05
N HIS A 124 11.06 20.81 -14.24
CA HIS A 124 10.63 22.07 -14.82
C HIS A 124 11.14 22.22 -16.25
N ASP A 125 12.43 21.97 -16.49
CA ASP A 125 13.06 22.08 -17.80
C ASP A 125 13.58 20.70 -18.23
N TYR A 126 12.71 19.93 -18.90
CA TYR A 126 13.05 18.55 -19.25
C TYR A 126 14.04 18.50 -20.40
N ASP A 127 15.23 18.00 -20.11
CA ASP A 127 16.28 17.65 -21.08
C ASP A 127 16.67 16.18 -20.91
N GLU A 128 16.46 15.39 -21.96
CA GLU A 128 16.77 13.96 -21.96
C GLU A 128 18.28 13.70 -21.99
N ASP A 129 19.06 14.53 -22.67
CA ASP A 129 20.51 14.34 -22.78
C ASP A 129 21.19 14.61 -21.42
N VAL A 130 20.73 15.64 -20.70
CA VAL A 130 21.19 15.93 -19.32
C VAL A 130 20.83 14.78 -18.37
N LEU A 131 19.64 14.20 -18.52
CA LEU A 131 19.21 13.05 -17.72
C LEU A 131 20.06 11.81 -17.97
N LEU A 132 20.38 11.54 -19.24
CA LEU A 132 21.19 10.40 -19.66
C LEU A 132 22.65 10.58 -19.25
N ASP A 133 23.20 11.79 -19.25
CA ASP A 133 24.55 12.08 -18.75
C ASP A 133 24.67 11.89 -17.23
N ALA A 134 23.71 12.44 -16.47
CA ALA A 134 23.71 12.35 -15.01
C ALA A 134 23.62 10.91 -14.46
N ILE A 135 22.90 10.03 -15.16
CA ILE A 135 22.64 8.65 -14.72
C ILE A 135 23.49 7.63 -15.51
N GLY A 136 24.01 8.00 -16.68
CA GLY A 136 24.60 7.09 -17.66
C GLY A 136 23.52 6.34 -18.43
N GLY A 137 23.30 6.69 -19.69
CA GLY A 137 22.12 6.30 -20.48
C GLY A 137 21.74 4.81 -20.46
N GLU A 138 22.72 3.90 -20.52
CA GLU A 138 22.45 2.45 -20.39
C GLU A 138 21.87 2.08 -19.01
N THR A 139 22.36 2.70 -17.94
CA THR A 139 21.87 2.43 -16.59
C THR A 139 20.49 3.05 -16.35
N MET A 140 20.14 4.13 -17.05
CA MET A 140 18.81 4.73 -16.94
C MET A 140 17.70 3.77 -17.39
N SER A 141 17.93 3.04 -18.49
CA SER A 141 17.00 1.99 -18.94
C SER A 141 16.83 0.89 -17.89
N HIS A 142 17.93 0.53 -17.20
CA HIS A 142 17.94 -0.48 -16.14
C HIS A 142 17.17 -0.03 -14.90
N TRP A 143 17.31 1.23 -14.47
CA TRP A 143 16.57 1.76 -13.34
C TRP A 143 15.08 1.87 -13.64
N ARG A 144 14.68 2.36 -14.82
CA ARG A 144 13.27 2.37 -15.25
C ARG A 144 12.69 0.95 -15.28
N LYS A 145 13.44 -0.03 -15.76
CA LYS A 145 13.04 -1.44 -15.73
C LYS A 145 12.85 -1.96 -14.31
N ARG A 146 13.77 -1.65 -13.37
CA ARG A 146 13.63 -2.02 -11.95
C ARG A 146 12.39 -1.41 -11.30
N ILE A 147 12.11 -0.13 -11.58
CA ILE A 147 10.88 0.54 -11.10
C ILE A 147 9.66 -0.21 -11.60
N ARG A 148 9.56 -0.46 -12.90
CA ARG A 148 8.42 -1.18 -13.49
C ARG A 148 8.27 -2.58 -12.89
N ILE A 149 9.35 -3.37 -12.81
CA ILE A 149 9.32 -4.71 -12.20
C ILE A 149 8.84 -4.64 -10.74
N GLY A 150 9.35 -3.69 -9.95
CA GLY A 150 8.93 -3.52 -8.56
C GLY A 150 7.47 -3.15 -8.42
N VAL A 151 6.98 -2.17 -9.19
CA VAL A 151 5.59 -1.71 -9.15
C VAL A 151 4.62 -2.77 -9.68
N PHE A 152 4.90 -3.40 -10.82
CA PHE A 152 4.08 -4.50 -11.34
C PHE A 152 4.06 -5.68 -10.38
N GLY A 153 5.23 -6.05 -9.83
CA GLY A 153 5.33 -7.09 -8.82
C GLY A 153 4.50 -6.77 -7.59
N TYR A 154 4.58 -5.54 -7.07
CA TYR A 154 3.76 -5.08 -5.97
C TYR A 154 2.27 -5.29 -6.27
N VAL A 155 1.78 -4.80 -7.42
CA VAL A 155 0.34 -4.92 -7.78
C VAL A 155 -0.10 -6.37 -7.91
N ILE A 156 0.70 -7.24 -8.53
CA ILE A 156 0.38 -8.66 -8.68
C ILE A 156 0.30 -9.35 -7.31
N PHE A 157 1.34 -9.22 -6.49
CA PHE A 157 1.34 -9.85 -5.16
C PHE A 157 0.30 -9.24 -4.23
N TRP A 158 0.03 -7.94 -4.35
CA TRP A 158 -1.05 -7.27 -3.65
C TRP A 158 -2.42 -7.84 -4.06
N LEU A 159 -2.65 -8.09 -5.35
CA LEU A 159 -3.91 -8.67 -5.84
C LEU A 159 -4.09 -10.11 -5.35
N LEU A 160 -3.02 -10.92 -5.38
CA LEU A 160 -3.04 -12.27 -4.84
C LEU A 160 -3.32 -12.28 -3.33
N ALA A 161 -2.65 -11.39 -2.58
CA ALA A 161 -2.87 -11.20 -1.15
C ALA A 161 -4.32 -10.75 -0.88
N TYR A 162 -4.85 -9.82 -1.68
CA TYR A 162 -6.22 -9.34 -1.59
C TYR A 162 -7.23 -10.47 -1.77
N VAL A 163 -7.09 -11.28 -2.83
CA VAL A 163 -7.97 -12.44 -3.07
C VAL A 163 -7.88 -13.41 -1.89
N ALA A 164 -6.67 -13.72 -1.41
CA ALA A 164 -6.50 -14.59 -0.26
C ALA A 164 -7.13 -14.03 1.03
N GLY A 165 -7.02 -12.71 1.24
CA GLY A 165 -7.65 -11.98 2.33
C GLY A 165 -9.17 -12.00 2.24
N MET A 166 -9.75 -11.81 1.05
CA MET A 166 -11.19 -11.85 0.82
C MET A 166 -11.77 -13.24 1.03
N VAL A 167 -11.12 -14.29 0.50
CA VAL A 167 -11.50 -15.68 0.75
C VAL A 167 -11.53 -15.96 2.26
N ARG A 168 -10.50 -15.53 2.98
CA ARG A 168 -10.44 -15.66 4.44
C ARG A 168 -11.57 -14.89 5.14
N TYR A 169 -11.82 -13.65 4.73
CA TYR A 169 -12.88 -12.81 5.29
C TYR A 169 -14.24 -13.50 5.15
N LEU A 170 -14.55 -14.02 3.95
CA LEU A 170 -15.80 -14.73 3.68
C LEU A 170 -15.98 -15.95 4.58
N PHE A 171 -14.97 -16.81 4.68
CA PHE A 171 -15.07 -18.02 5.52
C PHE A 171 -15.15 -17.73 7.01
N ARG A 172 -14.47 -16.67 7.50
CA ARG A 172 -14.37 -16.40 8.94
C ARG A 172 -15.50 -15.53 9.49
N TYR A 173 -16.04 -14.63 8.69
CA TYR A 173 -16.96 -13.58 9.17
C TYR A 173 -18.31 -13.54 8.47
N VAL A 174 -18.48 -14.26 7.34
CA VAL A 174 -19.73 -14.27 6.57
C VAL A 174 -20.38 -15.65 6.57
N LEU A 175 -19.60 -16.72 6.36
CA LEU A 175 -20.10 -18.09 6.21
C LEU A 175 -19.94 -18.98 7.46
N GLY A 176 -19.07 -18.60 8.39
CA GLY A 176 -18.80 -19.32 9.64
C GLY A 176 -19.26 -18.52 10.84
#